data_AF-D3UXQ0-F1
#
_entry.id   AF-D3UXQ0-F1
#
_cell.length_a   1.000
_cell.length_b   1.000
_cell.length_c   1.000
_cell.angle_alpha   90.00
_cell.angle_beta   90.00
_cell.angle_gamma   90.00
#
_symmetry.space_group_name_H-M   'P 1'
#
loop_
_entity.id
_entity.type
_entity.pdbx_description
1 polymer ?
#
loop_
_entity_poly.entity_id
_entity_poly.type
_entity_poly.pdbx_seq_one_letter_code
_entity_poly.pdbx_strand_id
1 'polypeptide(L)'
;MITVYQYIYDKMIKKREEMRSYLLGPLSDDLPEEYKPIRELYYTGSAKGKSYVEKMIIKTADDLLLLQLEKMDKLRFLENGQDMFSMELKLNEYNSIVHVPQNLSFCSIMKELIEEENNNHISRFVY
;
A
#
# COMPACT_ATOMS: atom_id res chain seq x y z
N MET A 1 19.35 4.03 -8.49
CA MET A 1 18.11 4.11 -9.31
C MET A 1 17.12 3.17 -8.68
N ILE A 2 15.97 3.66 -8.22
CA ILE A 2 14.93 2.81 -7.61
C ILE A 2 14.01 2.34 -8.71
N THR A 3 13.65 1.05 -8.69
CA THR A 3 12.71 0.50 -9.66
C THR A 3 11.28 0.93 -9.30
N VAL A 4 10.41 1.04 -10.29
CA VAL A 4 8.98 1.32 -10.06
C VAL A 4 8.35 0.25 -9.15
N TYR A 5 8.80 -1.00 -9.26
CA TYR A 5 8.43 -2.10 -8.38
C TYR A 5 8.75 -1.80 -6.92
N GLN A 6 10.00 -1.42 -6.61
CA GLN A 6 10.41 -1.06 -5.25
C GLN A 6 9.59 0.11 -4.71
N TYR A 7 9.34 1.13 -5.54
CA TYR A 7 8.53 2.27 -5.14
C TYR A 7 7.10 1.87 -4.75
N ILE A 8 6.42 1.06 -5.59
CA ILE A 8 5.05 0.61 -5.31
C ILE A 8 5.03 -0.27 -4.06
N TYR A 9 6.01 -1.17 -3.92
CA TYR A 9 6.15 -2.02 -2.74
C TYR A 9 6.28 -1.19 -1.45
N ASP A 10 7.16 -0.18 -1.46
CA ASP A 10 7.34 0.70 -0.31
C ASP A 10 6.07 1.51 0.00
N LYS A 11 5.29 1.91 -1.03
CA LYS A 11 3.99 2.56 -0.84
C LYS A 11 2.95 1.60 -0.25
N MET A 12 2.93 0.33 -0.65
CA MET A 12 2.07 -0.70 -0.07
C MET A 12 2.36 -0.85 1.43
N ILE A 13 3.63 -1.03 1.81
CA ILE A 13 4.03 -1.14 3.22
C ILE A 13 3.60 0.08 4.01
N LYS A 14 3.92 1.29 3.53
CA LYS A 14 3.56 2.54 4.22
C LYS A 14 2.06 2.67 4.44
N LYS A 15 1.24 2.35 3.42
CA LYS A 15 -0.22 2.43 3.55
C LYS A 15 -0.78 1.43 4.55
N ARG A 16 -0.21 0.22 4.60
CA ARG A 16 -0.57 -0.80 5.60
C ARG A 16 -0.21 -0.35 7.01
N GLU A 17 0.98 0.19 7.22
CA GLU A 17 1.42 0.71 8.53
C GLU A 17 0.65 1.95 8.98
N GLU A 18 0.32 2.87 8.06
CA GLU A 18 -0.57 4.01 8.34
C GLU A 18 -1.95 3.53 8.82
N MET A 19 -2.56 2.59 8.09
CA MET A 19 -3.87 2.04 8.44
C MET A 19 -3.82 1.26 9.75
N ARG A 20 -2.75 0.49 9.97
CA ARG A 20 -2.50 -0.23 11.21
C ARG A 20 -2.40 0.73 12.39
N SER A 21 -1.59 1.78 12.26
CA SER A 21 -1.39 2.79 13.30
C SER A 21 -2.67 3.54 13.61
N TYR A 22 -3.47 3.85 12.58
CA TYR A 22 -4.76 4.51 12.73
C TYR A 22 -5.80 3.62 13.44
N LEU A 23 -5.93 2.35 13.03
CA LEU A 23 -6.95 1.46 13.57
C LEU A 23 -6.55 0.82 14.91
N LEU A 24 -5.26 0.54 15.10
CA LEU A 24 -4.70 -0.19 16.24
C LEU A 24 -3.72 0.68 17.05
N GLY A 25 -3.97 1.98 17.09
CA GLY A 25 -3.28 2.89 18.00
C GLY A 25 -3.53 2.56 19.49
N PRO A 26 -2.90 3.27 20.43
CA PRO A 26 -3.09 3.09 21.87
C PRO A 26 -4.57 3.10 22.30
N LEU A 27 -4.99 2.16 23.17
CA LEU A 27 -6.37 2.04 23.69
C LEU A 27 -6.91 3.32 24.35
N SER A 28 -6.02 4.24 24.73
CA SER A 28 -6.33 5.57 25.28
C SER A 28 -6.84 6.58 24.26
N ASP A 29 -6.67 6.33 22.96
CA ASP A 29 -7.09 7.27 21.93
C ASP A 29 -8.60 7.25 21.74
N ASP A 30 -9.22 8.44 21.76
CA ASP A 30 -10.63 8.70 21.45
C ASP A 30 -10.91 8.45 19.95
N LEU A 31 -10.87 7.19 19.57
CA LEU A 31 -11.27 6.73 18.24
C LEU A 31 -12.81 6.62 18.16
N PRO A 32 -13.39 6.85 16.97
CA PRO A 32 -14.82 6.68 16.74
C PRO A 32 -15.35 5.32 17.24
N GLU A 33 -16.56 5.33 17.82
CA GLU A 33 -17.22 4.12 18.39
C GLU A 33 -17.26 2.94 17.40
N GLU A 34 -17.40 3.23 16.11
CA GLU A 34 -17.44 2.24 15.03
C GLU A 34 -16.18 1.37 14.94
N TYR A 35 -15.01 1.85 15.42
CA TYR A 35 -13.77 1.09 15.39
C TYR A 35 -13.49 0.31 16.68
N LYS A 36 -14.24 0.55 17.76
CA LYS A 36 -14.05 -0.16 19.04
C LYS A 36 -14.18 -1.69 18.91
N PRO A 37 -15.17 -2.24 18.17
CA PRO A 37 -15.28 -3.70 18.02
C PRO A 37 -14.07 -4.34 17.34
N ILE A 38 -13.48 -3.65 16.36
CA ILE A 38 -12.29 -4.12 15.64
C ILE A 38 -11.08 -4.17 16.57
N ARG A 39 -10.93 -3.14 17.42
CA ARG A 39 -9.83 -3.04 18.39
C ARG A 39 -9.97 -4.06 19.51
N GLU A 40 -11.19 -4.26 20.02
CA GLU A 40 -11.47 -5.30 21.00
C GLU A 40 -11.10 -6.68 20.41
N LEU A 41 -11.57 -6.99 19.19
CA LEU A 41 -11.21 -8.22 18.51
C LEU A 41 -9.69 -8.39 18.32
N TYR A 42 -8.94 -7.29 18.14
CA TYR A 42 -7.49 -7.31 18.02
C TYR A 42 -6.76 -7.47 19.36
N TYR A 43 -7.14 -6.77 20.42
CA TYR A 43 -6.39 -6.81 21.67
C TYR A 43 -6.81 -7.95 22.59
N THR A 44 -8.11 -8.20 22.71
CA THR A 44 -8.68 -9.20 23.64
C THR A 44 -9.11 -10.48 22.93
N GLY A 45 -9.26 -10.45 21.60
CA GLY A 45 -9.68 -11.61 20.81
C GLY A 45 -8.63 -12.72 20.70
N SER A 46 -9.10 -13.87 20.21
CA SER A 46 -8.27 -15.04 19.93
C SER A 46 -7.21 -14.76 18.84
N ALA A 47 -6.20 -15.63 18.72
CA ALA A 47 -5.21 -15.55 17.63
C ALA A 47 -5.86 -15.50 16.23
N LYS A 48 -7.01 -16.17 16.04
CA LYS A 48 -7.79 -16.09 14.80
C LYS A 48 -8.43 -14.72 14.60
N GLY A 49 -8.95 -14.10 15.66
CA GLY A 49 -9.49 -12.74 15.63
C GLY A 49 -8.43 -11.70 15.29
N LYS A 50 -7.26 -11.81 15.92
CA LYS A 50 -6.08 -10.99 15.60
C LYS A 50 -5.68 -11.09 14.14
N SER A 51 -5.52 -12.32 13.64
CA SER A 51 -5.18 -12.57 12.23
C SER A 51 -6.24 -12.05 11.26
N TYR A 52 -7.52 -12.13 11.61
CA TYR A 52 -8.60 -11.59 10.79
C TYR A 52 -8.49 -10.06 10.66
N VAL A 53 -8.27 -9.36 11.78
CA VAL A 53 -8.12 -7.90 11.79
C VAL A 53 -6.88 -7.47 10.98
N GLU A 54 -5.75 -8.15 11.14
CA GLU A 54 -4.54 -7.88 10.32
C GLU A 54 -4.81 -8.06 8.82
N LYS A 55 -5.47 -9.14 8.43
CA LYS A 55 -5.83 -9.39 7.02
C LYS A 55 -6.79 -8.33 6.48
N MET A 56 -7.72 -7.88 7.32
CA MET A 56 -8.63 -6.79 6.97
C MET A 56 -7.87 -5.49 6.74
N ILE A 57 -6.95 -5.12 7.64
CA ILE A 57 -6.10 -3.92 7.51
C ILE A 57 -5.31 -3.95 6.21
N ILE A 58 -4.62 -5.07 5.94
CA ILE A 58 -3.82 -5.27 4.73
C ILE A 58 -4.69 -5.09 3.50
N LYS A 59 -5.83 -5.80 3.43
CA LYS A 59 -6.73 -5.74 2.28
C LYS A 59 -7.27 -4.32 2.06
N THR A 60 -7.70 -3.63 3.10
CA THR A 60 -8.25 -2.26 2.97
C THR A 60 -7.16 -1.28 2.51
N ALA A 61 -5.95 -1.38 3.05
CA ALA A 61 -4.84 -0.54 2.61
C ALA A 61 -4.48 -0.79 1.13
N ASP A 62 -4.46 -2.06 0.72
CA ASP A 62 -4.18 -2.44 -0.66
C ASP A 62 -5.28 -1.94 -1.62
N ASP A 63 -6.56 -2.10 -1.27
CA ASP A 63 -7.68 -1.62 -2.09
C ASP A 63 -7.62 -0.08 -2.26
N LEU A 64 -7.30 0.66 -1.21
CA LEU A 64 -7.17 2.13 -1.26
C LEU A 64 -6.02 2.57 -2.16
N LEU A 65 -4.86 1.92 -2.05
CA LEU A 65 -3.71 2.23 -2.89
C LEU A 65 -3.99 1.86 -4.35
N LEU A 66 -4.62 0.71 -4.61
CA LEU A 66 -5.00 0.29 -5.96
C LEU A 66 -5.93 1.31 -6.63
N LEU A 67 -6.93 1.83 -5.91
CA LEU A 67 -7.81 2.88 -6.41
C LEU A 67 -7.06 4.18 -6.75
N GLN A 68 -6.02 4.53 -5.99
CA GLN A 68 -5.17 5.68 -6.31
C GLN A 68 -4.34 5.43 -7.58
N LEU A 69 -3.71 4.26 -7.68
CA LEU A 69 -2.92 3.88 -8.85
C LEU A 69 -3.78 3.79 -10.12
N GLU A 70 -5.03 3.34 -10.02
CA GLU A 70 -5.96 3.28 -11.15
C GLU A 70 -6.28 4.68 -11.69
N LYS A 71 -6.48 5.64 -10.78
CA LYS A 71 -6.67 7.04 -11.19
C LYS A 71 -5.44 7.59 -11.89
N MET A 72 -4.23 7.28 -11.38
CA MET A 72 -2.98 7.70 -12.00
C MET A 72 -2.79 7.08 -13.39
N ASP A 73 -3.04 5.78 -13.53
CA ASP A 73 -2.98 5.08 -14.81
C ASP A 73 -3.94 5.72 -15.82
N LYS A 74 -5.20 5.99 -15.44
CA LYS A 74 -6.21 6.65 -16.30
C LYS A 74 -5.80 8.06 -16.71
N LEU A 75 -5.29 8.87 -15.79
CA LEU A 75 -4.83 10.22 -16.10
C LEU A 75 -3.68 10.20 -17.11
N ARG A 76 -2.73 9.26 -16.96
CA ARG A 76 -1.64 9.06 -17.92
C ARG A 76 -2.15 8.73 -19.34
N PHE A 77 -3.18 7.90 -19.47
CA PHE A 77 -3.74 7.57 -20.79
C PHE A 77 -4.40 8.76 -21.49
N LEU A 78 -4.84 9.79 -20.74
CA LEU A 78 -5.44 11.00 -21.30
C LEU A 78 -4.40 12.06 -21.69
N GLU A 79 -3.21 12.05 -21.07
CA GLU A 79 -2.09 12.93 -21.41
C GLU A 79 -1.21 12.34 -22.54
N ASN A 80 -1.61 12.69 -23.77
CA ASN A 80 -0.97 12.52 -25.08
C ASN A 80 0.60 12.48 -25.16
N GLY A 81 1.25 11.43 -24.68
CA GLY A 81 2.57 10.99 -25.18
C GLY A 81 3.79 11.91 -24.98
N GLN A 82 3.69 12.97 -24.17
CA GLN A 82 4.84 13.76 -23.69
C GLN A 82 4.88 13.76 -22.17
N ASP A 83 6.12 13.76 -21.64
CA ASP A 83 6.47 13.18 -20.33
C ASP A 83 5.56 13.59 -19.16
N MET A 84 5.04 12.51 -18.56
CA MET A 84 4.31 12.42 -17.31
C MET A 84 4.94 13.26 -16.19
N PHE A 85 4.07 13.71 -15.29
CA PHE A 85 4.40 13.96 -13.89
C PHE A 85 5.66 13.20 -13.47
N SER A 86 6.72 13.93 -13.13
CA SER A 86 7.64 13.41 -12.14
C SER A 86 6.76 13.01 -10.97
N MET A 87 6.69 11.72 -10.64
CA MET A 87 6.52 11.39 -9.24
C MET A 87 7.71 12.06 -8.59
N GLU A 88 7.52 13.29 -8.12
CA GLU A 88 8.41 13.90 -7.16
C GLU A 88 8.29 13.00 -5.95
N LEU A 89 9.10 11.95 -5.95
CA LEU A 89 9.59 11.36 -4.74
C LEU A 89 10.12 12.56 -4.00
N LYS A 90 9.41 12.96 -2.93
CA LYS A 90 9.90 14.00 -2.05
C LYS A 90 11.37 13.66 -1.82
N LEU A 91 12.26 14.59 -2.17
CA LEU A 91 13.72 14.43 -2.14
C LEU A 91 14.21 13.75 -0.84
N ASN A 92 13.43 13.93 0.23
CA ASN A 92 13.66 13.41 1.57
C ASN A 92 13.55 11.88 1.70
N GLU A 93 12.77 11.18 0.87
CA GLU A 93 12.63 9.71 0.97
C GLU A 93 13.55 8.95 0.03
N TYR A 94 13.77 9.48 -1.18
CA TYR A 94 14.65 8.86 -2.16
C TYR A 94 15.41 9.96 -2.91
N ASN A 95 16.73 9.93 -2.82
CA ASN A 95 17.64 10.84 -3.55
C ASN A 95 17.72 10.46 -5.05
N SER A 96 16.60 10.18 -5.72
CA SER A 96 16.59 9.79 -7.13
C SER A 96 15.25 10.04 -7.79
N ILE A 97 15.28 10.53 -9.03
CA ILE A 97 14.13 10.59 -9.93
C ILE A 97 13.83 9.15 -10.39
N VAL A 98 12.61 8.67 -10.17
CA VAL A 98 12.16 7.39 -10.71
C VAL A 98 11.50 7.64 -12.06
N HIS A 99 12.12 7.11 -13.11
CA HIS A 99 11.55 7.11 -14.44
C HIS A 99 10.55 5.97 -14.57
N VAL A 100 9.31 6.28 -14.96
CA VAL A 100 8.25 5.31 -15.17
C VAL A 100 8.05 5.12 -16.67
N PRO A 101 8.26 3.91 -17.22
CA PRO A 101 7.97 3.62 -18.63
C PRO A 101 6.50 3.86 -19.00
N GLN A 102 6.26 4.37 -20.21
CA GLN A 102 4.91 4.69 -20.72
C GLN A 102 3.96 3.47 -20.76
N ASN A 103 4.49 2.26 -20.92
CA ASN A 103 3.71 1.03 -21.12
C ASN A 103 3.44 0.24 -19.82
N LEU A 104 3.72 0.84 -18.65
CA LEU A 104 3.70 0.12 -17.37
C LEU A 104 2.49 0.52 -16.54
N SER A 105 1.49 -0.34 -16.39
CA SER A 105 0.37 -0.07 -15.47
C SER A 105 0.82 -0.25 -14.01
N PHE A 106 0.64 0.80 -13.20
CA PHE A 106 0.89 0.72 -11.76
C PHE A 106 -0.03 -0.30 -11.09
N CYS A 107 -1.29 -0.38 -11.53
CA CYS A 107 -2.24 -1.38 -11.04
C CYS A 107 -1.79 -2.81 -11.34
N SER A 108 -1.23 -3.08 -12.51
CA SER A 108 -0.73 -4.41 -12.86
C SER A 108 0.44 -4.81 -11.95
N ILE A 109 1.39 -3.91 -11.69
CA ILE A 109 2.51 -4.17 -10.78
C ILE A 109 2.02 -4.46 -9.37
N MET A 110 1.09 -3.64 -8.87
CA MET A 110 0.56 -3.85 -7.52
C MET A 110 -0.11 -5.22 -7.39
N LYS A 111 -0.88 -5.65 -8.39
CA LYS A 111 -1.50 -6.98 -8.40
C LYS A 111 -0.45 -8.09 -8.41
N GLU A 112 0.59 -7.96 -9.23
CA GLU A 112 1.72 -8.90 -9.27
C GLU A 112 2.39 -9.01 -7.89
N LEU A 113 2.69 -7.88 -7.24
CA LEU A 113 3.28 -7.85 -5.90
C LEU A 113 2.38 -8.52 -4.83
N ILE A 114 1.07 -8.29 -4.88
CA ILE A 114 0.11 -8.92 -3.96
C ILE A 114 0.03 -10.43 -4.20
N GLU A 115 -0.01 -10.86 -5.46
CA GLU A 115 0.01 -12.28 -5.82
C GLU A 115 1.30 -12.95 -5.35
N GLU A 116 2.44 -12.28 -5.50
CA GLU A 116 3.71 -12.76 -4.98
C GLU A 116 3.72 -12.90 -3.45
N GLU A 117 3.23 -11.93 -2.69
CA GLU A 117 3.12 -12.01 -1.23
C GLU A 117 2.19 -13.15 -0.77
N ASN A 118 1.11 -13.40 -1.51
CA ASN A 118 0.18 -14.49 -1.20
C ASN A 118 0.75 -15.87 -1.54
N ASN A 119 1.58 -15.96 -2.59
CA ASN A 119 2.16 -17.21 -3.07
C ASN A 119 3.47 -17.57 -2.37
N ASN A 120 4.22 -16.60 -1.84
CA ASN A 120 5.49 -16.83 -1.16
C ASN A 120 5.36 -16.73 0.37
N HIS A 121 5.79 -17.77 1.09
CA HIS A 121 6.11 -17.65 2.52
C HIS A 121 7.41 -16.86 2.79
N ILE A 122 8.20 -16.50 1.77
CA ILE A 122 9.41 -15.66 1.86
C ILE A 122 9.56 -14.88 0.54
N SER A 123 9.40 -13.55 0.58
CA SER A 123 9.50 -12.66 -0.60
C SER A 123 10.89 -12.71 -1.25
N ARG A 124 10.93 -12.76 -2.59
CA ARG A 124 12.14 -12.69 -3.44
C ARG A 124 12.66 -11.28 -3.70
N PHE A 125 12.02 -10.25 -3.14
CA PHE A 125 12.45 -8.85 -3.27
C PHE A 125 13.31 -8.33 -2.11
N VAL A 126 13.81 -9.22 -1.25
CA VAL A 126 14.83 -8.87 -0.26
C VAL A 126 16.20 -8.84 -0.96
N TYR A 127 16.70 -7.64 -1.25
CA TYR A 127 18.12 -7.38 -1.50
C TYR A 127 18.88 -7.35 -0.16
#